data_AF-A0A0W0RRA2-F1
#
_entry.id   AF-A0A0W0RRA2-F1
#
_cell.length_a   1.000
_cell.length_b   1.000
_cell.length_c   1.000
_cell.angle_alpha   90.00
_cell.angle_beta   90.00
_cell.angle_gamma   90.00
#
_symmetry.space_group_name_H-M   'P 1'
#
loop_
_entity.id
_entity.type
_entity.pdbx_description
1 polymer ?
#
loop_
_entity_poly.entity_id
_entity_poly.type
_entity_poly.pdbx_seq_one_letter_code
_entity_poly.pdbx_strand_id
1 'polypeptide(L)'
;MNSIKNKFELFSHLAKDIKTETAQHLSTPDLIKISMTSKEYRTFFKPMLDVRKLLHHVVRGEHAAVKMMLEKDINLLFKKGRITDCSGRTFEHISSFEYALWALDKHMWTMMLDCVPQNEAGKKVLAQLLSQYHKVNKEGVTYKLNGKTITEKHFDFENTLIKELQIQVDSIKVPGDKDWDAINKQWREGVGGAQKQLPMHVVYEYCSDEPFYHIPQPPASQLKPSKQWLTSPRPKPSKQFYNTITKKYENWFDVDSKLGVDFALYKGSGTGGPVSNYLGWEDASFMGILLVINELEAVKGLHEARTTEFIHLESQLKEPMIANNQPQTSLIYLMSF
;
A
#
# COMPACT_ATOMS: atom_id res chain seq x y z
N MET A 1 21.07 27.35 -23.44
CA MET A 1 21.90 26.32 -22.76
C MET A 1 22.89 26.87 -21.72
N ASN A 2 23.29 28.16 -21.74
CA ASN A 2 24.27 28.70 -20.77
C ASN A 2 23.74 29.11 -19.39
N SER A 3 22.42 29.25 -19.20
CA SER A 3 21.85 29.70 -17.92
C SER A 3 21.83 28.61 -16.82
N ILE A 4 21.80 27.33 -17.20
CA ILE A 4 21.76 26.20 -16.24
C ILE A 4 23.17 25.85 -15.74
N LYS A 5 24.21 26.01 -16.57
CA LYS A 5 25.61 25.76 -16.17
C LYS A 5 26.05 26.67 -15.02
N ASN A 6 25.74 27.97 -15.07
CA ASN A 6 26.15 28.92 -14.03
C ASN A 6 25.45 28.73 -12.67
N LYS A 7 24.26 28.12 -12.61
CA LYS A 7 23.54 27.95 -11.33
C LYS A 7 24.10 26.83 -10.44
N PHE A 8 24.84 25.87 -11.00
CA PHE A 8 25.36 24.72 -10.24
C PHE A 8 26.86 24.79 -9.93
N GLU A 9 27.64 25.70 -10.53
CA GLU A 9 29.04 25.95 -10.12
C GLU A 9 29.12 26.41 -8.66
N LEU A 10 28.13 27.18 -8.20
CA LEU A 10 28.02 27.56 -6.79
C LEU A 10 27.75 26.35 -5.88
N PHE A 11 27.07 25.31 -6.38
CA PHE A 11 26.73 24.13 -5.58
C PHE A 11 27.98 23.41 -5.12
N SER A 12 29.04 23.30 -5.94
CA SER A 12 30.32 22.70 -5.52
C SER A 12 30.96 23.42 -4.33
N HIS A 13 30.78 24.73 -4.22
CA HIS A 13 31.37 25.56 -3.17
C HIS A 13 30.50 25.65 -1.90
N LEU A 14 29.27 25.15 -1.93
CA LEU A 14 28.40 25.12 -0.75
C LEU A 14 28.97 24.19 0.34
N ALA A 15 28.83 24.62 1.60
CA ALA A 15 29.06 23.76 2.75
C ALA A 15 28.17 22.51 2.67
N LYS A 16 28.66 21.39 3.22
CA LYS A 16 27.99 20.08 3.15
C LYS A 16 26.54 20.12 3.68
N ASP A 17 26.30 20.88 4.73
CA ASP A 17 24.98 20.97 5.35
C ASP A 17 23.99 21.72 4.44
N ILE A 18 24.44 22.79 3.78
CA ILE A 18 23.64 23.54 2.80
C ILE A 18 23.36 22.69 1.56
N LYS A 19 24.36 21.91 1.08
CA LYS A 19 24.16 20.94 0.00
C LYS A 19 23.09 19.91 0.36
N THR A 20 23.13 19.42 1.61
CA THR A 20 22.19 18.42 2.12
C THR A 20 20.78 18.99 2.19
N GLU A 21 20.60 20.15 2.80
CA GLU A 21 19.32 20.84 2.91
C GLU A 21 18.73 21.14 1.53
N THR A 22 19.51 21.75 0.64
CA THR A 22 19.08 22.07 -0.73
C THR A 22 18.58 20.82 -1.47
N ALA A 23 19.27 19.70 -1.28
CA ALA A 23 18.95 18.48 -1.99
C ALA A 23 17.69 17.76 -1.48
N GLN A 24 17.25 18.03 -0.25
CA GLN A 24 15.95 17.55 0.25
C GLN A 24 14.79 18.13 -0.56
N HIS A 25 14.92 19.38 -1.02
CA HIS A 25 13.89 20.09 -1.79
C HIS A 25 13.90 19.76 -3.29
N LEU A 26 14.90 19.03 -3.78
CA LEU A 26 14.99 18.67 -5.20
C LEU A 26 14.07 17.49 -5.55
N SER A 27 13.53 17.51 -6.76
CA SER A 27 12.79 16.37 -7.32
C SER A 27 13.72 15.18 -7.56
N THR A 28 13.19 13.95 -7.57
CA THR A 28 13.99 12.75 -7.87
C THR A 28 14.63 12.81 -9.26
N PRO A 29 13.92 13.24 -10.33
CA PRO A 29 14.54 13.43 -11.64
C PRO A 29 15.72 14.43 -11.62
N ASP A 30 15.59 15.53 -10.87
CA ASP A 30 16.67 16.53 -10.79
C ASP A 30 17.88 15.98 -10.04
N LEU A 31 17.67 15.29 -8.92
CA LEU A 31 18.75 14.61 -8.20
C LEU A 31 19.50 13.62 -9.10
N ILE A 32 18.78 12.82 -9.90
CA ILE A 32 19.39 11.88 -10.85
C ILE A 32 20.24 12.65 -11.87
N LYS A 33 19.67 13.69 -12.51
CA LYS A 33 20.40 14.50 -13.50
C LYS A 33 21.67 15.10 -12.92
N ILE A 34 21.62 15.68 -11.72
CA ILE A 34 22.79 16.29 -11.06
C ILE A 34 23.79 15.21 -10.65
N SER A 35 23.33 14.05 -10.19
CA SER A 35 24.22 12.93 -9.84
C SER A 35 25.02 12.41 -11.04
N MET A 36 24.55 12.65 -12.27
CA MET A 36 25.23 12.24 -13.49
C MET A 36 26.29 13.24 -13.96
N THR A 37 26.35 14.46 -13.41
CA THR A 37 27.29 15.48 -13.89
C THR A 37 28.70 15.32 -13.32
N SER A 38 28.87 14.67 -12.15
CA SER A 38 30.19 14.42 -11.55
C SER A 38 30.20 13.19 -10.65
N LYS A 39 31.38 12.59 -10.48
CA LYS A 39 31.58 11.47 -9.53
C LYS A 39 31.34 11.91 -8.08
N GLU A 40 31.68 13.16 -7.74
CA GLU A 40 31.44 13.73 -6.41
C GLU A 40 29.95 13.78 -6.09
N TYR A 41 29.14 14.37 -6.98
CA TYR A 41 27.69 14.46 -6.79
C TYR A 41 27.01 13.11 -6.83
N ARG A 42 27.50 12.18 -7.66
CA ARG A 42 27.04 10.79 -7.64
C ARG A 42 27.19 10.17 -6.26
N THR A 43 28.38 10.28 -5.66
CA THR A 43 28.65 9.74 -4.32
C THR A 43 27.83 10.47 -3.26
N PHE A 44 27.70 11.80 -3.36
CA PHE A 44 26.96 12.62 -2.41
C PHE A 44 25.45 12.32 -2.39
N PHE A 45 24.81 12.18 -3.56
CA PHE A 45 23.37 11.95 -3.64
C PHE A 45 22.96 10.48 -3.54
N LYS A 46 23.89 9.54 -3.71
CA LYS A 46 23.59 8.11 -3.69
C LYS A 46 22.76 7.67 -2.47
N PRO A 47 23.10 8.03 -1.22
CA PRO A 47 22.30 7.63 -0.06
C PRO A 47 20.83 8.07 -0.17
N MET A 48 20.57 9.31 -0.58
CA MET A 48 19.21 9.81 -0.75
C MET A 48 18.48 9.17 -1.93
N LEU A 49 19.18 8.92 -3.03
CA LEU A 49 18.62 8.23 -4.19
C LEU A 49 18.24 6.78 -3.86
N ASP A 50 19.04 6.08 -3.05
CA ASP A 50 18.74 4.72 -2.61
C ASP A 50 17.47 4.69 -1.73
N VAL A 51 17.30 5.67 -0.83
CA VAL A 51 16.08 5.82 0.00
C VAL A 51 14.85 6.09 -0.87
N ARG A 52 14.93 7.07 -1.78
CA ARG A 52 13.82 7.40 -2.68
C ARG A 52 13.47 6.24 -3.62
N LYS A 53 14.46 5.45 -4.04
CA LYS A 53 14.27 4.25 -4.85
C LYS A 53 13.58 3.14 -4.05
N LEU A 54 13.97 2.91 -2.80
CA LEU A 54 13.27 1.95 -1.93
C LEU A 54 11.79 2.36 -1.75
N LEU A 55 11.55 3.62 -1.38
CA LEU A 55 10.20 4.16 -1.23
C LEU A 55 9.38 4.00 -2.51
N HIS A 56 9.97 4.28 -3.68
CA HIS A 56 9.31 4.10 -4.98
C HIS A 56 8.80 2.68 -5.20
N HIS A 57 9.59 1.67 -4.85
CA HIS A 57 9.21 0.26 -4.95
C HIS A 57 8.14 -0.12 -3.92
N VAL A 58 8.25 0.40 -2.69
CA VAL A 58 7.29 0.15 -1.60
C VAL A 58 5.90 0.68 -1.93
N VAL A 59 5.77 1.95 -2.34
CA VAL A 59 4.47 2.55 -2.69
C VAL A 59 3.84 1.93 -3.95
N ARG A 60 4.61 1.13 -4.70
CA ARG A 60 4.17 0.37 -5.89
C ARG A 60 3.98 -1.11 -5.63
N GLY A 61 4.16 -1.58 -4.38
CA GLY A 61 3.99 -2.98 -4.00
C GLY A 61 5.01 -3.92 -4.66
N GLU A 62 6.19 -3.44 -5.03
CA GLU A 62 7.21 -4.19 -5.78
C GLU A 62 8.14 -5.00 -4.86
N HIS A 63 7.57 -5.99 -4.17
CA HIS A 63 8.21 -6.74 -3.09
C HIS A 63 9.59 -7.32 -3.45
N ALA A 64 9.76 -7.87 -4.66
CA ALA A 64 11.04 -8.45 -5.08
C ALA A 64 12.16 -7.40 -5.15
N ALA A 65 11.85 -6.20 -5.66
CA ALA A 65 12.80 -5.09 -5.71
C ALA A 65 13.11 -4.56 -4.30
N VAL A 66 12.09 -4.47 -3.43
CA VAL A 66 12.27 -4.07 -2.03
C VAL A 66 13.18 -5.06 -1.30
N LYS A 67 12.89 -6.36 -1.36
CA LYS A 67 13.71 -7.43 -0.76
C LYS A 67 15.18 -7.33 -1.19
N MET A 68 15.42 -7.24 -2.50
CA MET A 68 16.76 -7.17 -3.08
C MET A 68 17.56 -5.92 -2.64
N MET A 69 16.87 -4.83 -2.27
CA MET A 69 17.51 -3.64 -1.70
C MET A 69 17.80 -3.81 -0.21
N LEU A 70 16.87 -4.39 0.55
CA LEU A 70 17.01 -4.58 1.99
C LEU A 70 18.03 -5.67 2.36
N GLU A 71 18.19 -6.70 1.53
CA GLU A 71 19.26 -7.69 1.66
C GLU A 71 20.65 -7.06 1.52
N LYS A 72 20.77 -5.95 0.77
CA LYS A 72 22.03 -5.21 0.60
C LYS A 72 22.28 -4.23 1.73
N ASP A 73 21.24 -3.52 2.18
CA ASP A 73 21.31 -2.57 3.29
C ASP A 73 19.98 -2.48 4.03
N ILE A 74 19.87 -3.22 5.14
CA ILE A 74 18.68 -3.23 5.99
C ILE A 74 18.43 -1.87 6.65
N ASN A 75 19.45 -1.01 6.76
CA ASN A 75 19.31 0.30 7.41
C ASN A 75 18.45 1.27 6.61
N LEU A 76 18.19 0.97 5.33
CA LEU A 76 17.28 1.75 4.50
C LEU A 76 15.86 1.79 5.08
N LEU A 77 15.45 0.79 5.87
CA LEU A 77 14.14 0.76 6.54
C LEU A 77 13.88 1.96 7.45
N PHE A 78 14.93 2.58 7.98
CA PHE A 78 14.80 3.70 8.93
C PHE A 78 15.06 5.06 8.30
N LYS A 79 15.59 5.07 7.07
CA LYS A 79 15.88 6.32 6.38
C LYS A 79 14.61 6.89 5.80
N LYS A 80 14.41 8.18 6.03
CA LYS A 80 13.23 8.91 5.60
C LYS A 80 13.53 9.68 4.33
N GLY A 81 12.53 9.76 3.47
CA GLY A 81 12.63 10.49 2.21
C GLY A 81 11.29 11.00 1.73
N ARG A 82 11.37 11.72 0.61
CA ARG A 82 10.22 12.25 -0.11
C ARG A 82 9.73 11.25 -1.16
N ILE A 83 8.43 10.99 -1.20
CA ILE A 83 7.79 10.14 -2.20
C ILE A 83 6.35 10.57 -2.49
N THR A 84 5.90 10.39 -3.72
CA THR A 84 4.49 10.45 -4.10
C THR A 84 4.02 9.04 -4.47
N ASP A 85 2.94 8.57 -3.84
CA ASP A 85 2.37 7.26 -4.14
C ASP A 85 1.49 7.28 -5.40
N CYS A 86 0.93 6.11 -5.77
CA CYS A 86 0.15 5.97 -6.99
C CYS A 86 -1.18 6.73 -6.95
N SER A 87 -1.68 7.07 -5.76
CA SER A 87 -2.90 7.87 -5.56
C SER A 87 -2.62 9.38 -5.48
N GLY A 88 -1.36 9.81 -5.65
CA GLY A 88 -0.98 11.22 -5.63
C GLY A 88 -0.70 11.79 -4.24
N ARG A 89 -0.69 10.96 -3.18
CA ARG A 89 -0.31 11.42 -1.84
C ARG A 89 1.19 11.63 -1.79
N THR A 90 1.60 12.84 -1.41
CA THR A 90 3.02 13.19 -1.28
C THR A 90 3.43 13.23 0.19
N PHE A 91 4.33 12.33 0.55
CA PHE A 91 4.97 12.25 1.84
C PHE A 91 6.33 12.94 1.76
N GLU A 92 6.54 13.98 2.55
CA GLU A 92 7.81 14.73 2.52
C GLU A 92 8.91 14.04 3.33
N HIS A 93 8.54 13.30 4.38
CA HIS A 93 9.49 12.72 5.32
C HIS A 93 8.98 11.41 5.95
N ILE A 94 8.99 10.33 5.16
CA ILE A 94 8.52 9.01 5.59
C ILE A 94 9.57 7.93 5.32
N SER A 95 9.67 6.94 6.20
CA SER A 95 10.46 5.72 5.95
C SER A 95 9.65 4.69 5.16
N SER A 96 10.31 3.69 4.58
CA SER A 96 9.60 2.59 3.91
C SER A 96 8.72 1.79 4.86
N PHE A 97 9.17 1.59 6.10
CA PHE A 97 8.42 0.85 7.11
C PHE A 97 7.21 1.67 7.59
N GLU A 98 7.39 2.96 7.89
CA GLU A 98 6.29 3.86 8.27
C GLU A 98 5.19 3.90 7.19
N TYR A 99 5.55 3.94 5.91
CA TYR A 99 4.56 3.87 4.83
C TYR A 99 3.80 2.55 4.83
N ALA A 100 4.49 1.41 4.96
CA ALA A 100 3.82 0.11 5.00
C ALA A 100 2.85 -0.01 6.18
N LEU A 101 3.23 0.51 7.35
CA LEU A 101 2.38 0.58 8.54
C LEU A 101 1.15 1.46 8.31
N TRP A 102 1.36 2.70 7.82
CA TRP A 102 0.27 3.60 7.52
C TRP A 102 -0.68 3.00 6.49
N ALA A 103 -0.15 2.40 5.42
CA ALA A 103 -0.96 1.78 4.38
C ALA A 103 -1.69 0.51 4.85
N LEU A 104 -1.44 0.01 6.07
CA LEU A 104 -1.90 -1.29 6.55
C LEU A 104 -1.47 -2.47 5.63
N ASP A 105 -0.32 -2.33 4.94
CA ASP A 105 0.18 -3.33 4.00
C ASP A 105 0.95 -4.45 4.69
N LYS A 106 0.19 -5.45 5.16
CA LYS A 106 0.76 -6.63 5.83
C LYS A 106 1.84 -7.31 5.03
N HIS A 107 1.57 -7.56 3.76
CA HIS A 107 2.49 -8.33 2.93
C HIS A 107 3.83 -7.62 2.77
N MET A 108 3.81 -6.29 2.68
CA MET A 108 5.03 -5.50 2.62
C MET A 108 5.81 -5.52 3.94
N TRP A 109 5.18 -5.27 5.09
CA TRP A 109 5.94 -5.29 6.35
C TRP A 109 6.43 -6.68 6.73
N THR A 110 5.66 -7.74 6.46
CA THR A 110 6.13 -9.13 6.69
C THR A 110 7.39 -9.41 5.88
N MET A 111 7.40 -9.07 4.59
CA MET A 111 8.59 -9.24 3.75
C MET A 111 9.77 -8.38 4.23
N MET A 112 9.53 -7.16 4.73
CA MET A 112 10.58 -6.35 5.35
C MET A 112 11.17 -7.02 6.60
N LEU A 113 10.32 -7.63 7.44
CA LEU A 113 10.76 -8.38 8.63
C LEU A 113 11.55 -9.65 8.24
N ASP A 114 11.17 -10.34 7.18
CA ASP A 114 11.91 -11.50 6.67
C ASP A 114 13.33 -11.14 6.21
N CYS A 115 13.59 -9.87 5.89
CA CYS A 115 14.92 -9.37 5.55
C CYS A 115 15.79 -9.06 6.78
N VAL A 116 15.22 -9.04 7.99
CA VAL A 116 15.96 -8.75 9.22
C VAL A 116 16.83 -9.95 9.59
N PRO A 117 18.17 -9.76 9.75
CA PRO A 117 19.05 -10.85 10.15
C PRO A 117 18.65 -11.46 11.50
N GLN A 118 18.75 -12.77 11.65
CA GLN A 118 18.42 -13.47 12.90
C GLN A 118 19.62 -13.49 13.86
N ASN A 119 20.12 -12.31 14.24
CA ASN A 119 21.28 -12.13 15.12
C ASN A 119 21.17 -10.83 15.96
N GLU A 120 22.20 -10.51 16.74
CA GLU A 120 22.22 -9.29 17.58
C GLU A 120 22.06 -7.99 16.79
N ALA A 121 22.56 -7.91 15.56
CA ALA A 121 22.32 -6.75 14.69
C ALA A 121 20.84 -6.65 14.31
N GLY A 122 20.20 -7.80 14.04
CA GLY A 122 18.76 -7.88 13.82
C GLY A 122 17.92 -7.42 15.00
N LYS A 123 18.30 -7.75 16.23
CA LYS A 123 17.61 -7.24 17.43
C LYS A 123 17.63 -5.72 17.50
N LYS A 124 18.75 -5.08 17.12
CA LYS A 124 18.84 -3.61 17.03
C LYS A 124 17.93 -3.05 15.94
N VAL A 125 17.83 -3.74 14.80
CA VAL A 125 16.90 -3.39 13.72
C VAL A 125 15.46 -3.47 14.22
N LEU A 126 15.05 -4.57 14.85
CA LEU A 126 13.71 -4.77 15.40
C LEU A 126 13.34 -3.71 16.45
N ALA A 127 14.28 -3.34 17.33
CA ALA A 127 14.07 -2.27 18.30
C ALA A 127 13.77 -0.92 17.62
N GLN A 128 14.45 -0.60 16.53
CA GLN A 128 14.19 0.62 15.74
C GLN A 128 12.85 0.54 14.98
N LEU A 129 12.50 -0.63 14.44
CA LEU A 129 11.18 -0.83 13.81
C LEU A 129 10.05 -0.70 14.84
N LEU A 130 10.21 -1.24 16.04
CA LEU A 130 9.26 -1.09 17.14
C LEU A 130 9.08 0.38 17.53
N SER A 131 10.16 1.17 17.56
CA SER A 131 10.07 2.61 17.79
C SER A 131 9.27 3.33 16.68
N GLN A 132 9.48 2.96 15.41
CA GLN A 132 8.67 3.50 14.30
C GLN A 132 7.20 3.08 14.40
N TYR A 133 6.93 1.82 14.76
CA TYR A 133 5.57 1.33 15.00
C TYR A 133 4.85 2.17 16.05
N HIS A 134 5.48 2.37 17.22
CA HIS A 134 4.91 3.21 18.27
C HIS A 134 4.69 4.65 17.82
N LYS A 135 5.61 5.20 17.04
CA LYS A 135 5.47 6.55 16.49
C LYS A 135 4.25 6.65 15.57
N VAL A 136 4.11 5.75 14.59
CA VAL A 136 2.98 5.75 13.66
C VAL A 136 1.65 5.51 14.41
N ASN A 137 1.62 4.57 15.35
CA ASN A 137 0.40 4.27 16.12
C ASN A 137 -0.02 5.44 17.04
N LYS A 138 0.93 6.25 17.51
CA LYS A 138 0.66 7.38 18.40
C LYS A 138 0.37 8.67 17.62
N GLU A 139 1.25 9.03 16.71
CA GLU A 139 1.31 10.34 16.03
C GLU A 139 0.76 10.28 14.59
N GLY A 140 0.82 9.11 13.96
CA GLY A 140 0.51 8.93 12.55
C GLY A 140 1.60 9.44 11.60
N VAL A 141 1.22 9.55 10.33
CA VAL A 141 2.08 10.10 9.27
C VAL A 141 1.38 11.26 8.60
N THR A 142 2.17 12.21 8.09
CA THR A 142 1.66 13.40 7.43
C THR A 142 1.97 13.37 5.94
N TYR A 143 0.96 13.66 5.12
CA TYR A 143 1.10 13.78 3.67
C TYR A 143 0.26 14.93 3.11
N LYS A 144 0.55 15.29 1.86
CA LYS A 144 -0.25 16.23 1.07
C LYS A 144 -1.03 15.50 0.00
N LEU A 145 -2.33 15.79 -0.11
CA LEU A 145 -3.22 15.29 -1.15
C LEU A 145 -4.11 16.44 -1.62
N ASN A 146 -4.14 16.71 -2.93
CA ASN A 146 -4.95 17.80 -3.51
C ASN A 146 -4.75 19.15 -2.80
N GLY A 147 -3.51 19.48 -2.44
CA GLY A 147 -3.14 20.71 -1.73
C GLY A 147 -3.47 20.74 -0.24
N LYS A 148 -4.15 19.73 0.31
CA LYS A 148 -4.46 19.63 1.74
C LYS A 148 -3.40 18.80 2.45
N THR A 149 -2.99 19.27 3.63
CA THR A 149 -2.14 18.49 4.55
C THR A 149 -3.02 17.64 5.44
N ILE A 150 -2.77 16.32 5.46
CA ILE A 150 -3.53 15.33 6.23
C ILE A 150 -2.54 14.60 7.14
N THR A 151 -2.94 14.36 8.38
CA THR A 151 -2.21 13.54 9.34
C THR A 151 -3.16 12.47 9.88
N GLU A 152 -2.79 11.21 9.69
CA GLU A 152 -3.59 10.07 10.14
C GLU A 152 -2.68 8.89 10.49
N LYS A 153 -3.17 7.99 11.35
CA LYS A 153 -2.39 6.86 11.87
C LYS A 153 -2.22 5.75 10.85
N HIS A 154 -3.27 5.51 10.09
CA HIS A 154 -3.36 4.50 9.06
C HIS A 154 -4.27 5.03 7.95
N PHE A 155 -4.21 4.41 6.78
CA PHE A 155 -5.10 4.71 5.67
C PHE A 155 -6.55 4.53 6.12
N ASP A 156 -7.34 5.59 5.95
CA ASP A 156 -8.71 5.65 6.44
C ASP A 156 -9.68 4.91 5.49
N PHE A 157 -9.79 3.60 5.67
CA PHE A 157 -10.76 2.77 4.95
C PHE A 157 -12.20 3.23 5.18
N GLU A 158 -12.52 3.65 6.41
CA GLU A 158 -13.88 4.02 6.84
C GLU A 158 -14.39 5.22 6.06
N ASN A 159 -13.63 6.32 6.07
CA ASN A 159 -14.05 7.57 5.42
C ASN A 159 -13.65 7.67 3.95
N THR A 160 -12.91 6.69 3.41
CA THR A 160 -12.58 6.63 1.98
C THR A 160 -13.54 5.72 1.22
N LEU A 161 -13.44 4.39 1.36
CA LEU A 161 -14.17 3.46 0.49
C LEU A 161 -15.41 2.89 1.16
N ILE A 162 -15.34 2.54 2.44
CA ILE A 162 -16.47 1.93 3.16
C ILE A 162 -17.66 2.90 3.19
N LYS A 163 -17.41 4.19 3.48
CA LYS A 163 -18.44 5.23 3.45
C LYS A 163 -19.12 5.34 2.08
N GLU A 164 -18.34 5.43 1.00
CA GLU A 164 -18.92 5.62 -0.35
C GLU A 164 -19.70 4.38 -0.82
N LEU A 165 -19.22 3.18 -0.49
CA LEU A 165 -19.95 1.93 -0.70
C LEU A 165 -21.23 1.87 0.14
N GLN A 166 -21.19 2.32 1.40
CA GLN A 166 -22.38 2.37 2.26
C GLN A 166 -23.42 3.35 1.70
N ILE A 167 -23.01 4.54 1.27
CA ILE A 167 -23.90 5.50 0.59
C ILE A 167 -24.54 4.85 -0.64
N GLN A 168 -23.76 4.17 -1.47
CA GLN A 168 -24.28 3.46 -2.64
C GLN A 168 -25.33 2.40 -2.25
N VAL A 169 -25.04 1.57 -1.25
CA VAL A 169 -25.96 0.56 -0.74
C VAL A 169 -27.25 1.19 -0.21
N ASP A 170 -27.13 2.28 0.55
CA ASP A 170 -28.27 2.95 1.16
C ASP A 170 -29.16 3.59 0.10
N SER A 171 -28.59 4.30 -0.88
CA SER A 171 -29.32 4.90 -2.01
C SER A 171 -30.09 3.86 -2.82
N ILE A 172 -29.54 2.66 -2.99
CA ILE A 172 -30.20 1.55 -3.68
C ILE A 172 -31.34 0.93 -2.83
N LYS A 173 -31.19 0.88 -1.51
CA LYS A 173 -32.17 0.26 -0.60
C LYS A 173 -33.36 1.15 -0.27
N VAL A 174 -33.31 2.45 -0.58
CA VAL A 174 -34.44 3.36 -0.37
C VAL A 174 -35.71 2.82 -1.03
N PRO A 175 -36.83 2.68 -0.27
CA PRO A 175 -38.12 2.28 -0.84
C PRO A 175 -38.69 3.34 -1.79
N GLY A 176 -39.44 2.91 -2.80
CA GLY A 176 -40.11 3.80 -3.76
C GLY A 176 -39.31 4.06 -5.03
N ASP A 177 -39.68 5.13 -5.73
CA ASP A 177 -39.04 5.57 -6.96
C ASP A 177 -37.60 6.02 -6.69
N LYS A 178 -36.68 5.58 -7.54
CA LYS A 178 -35.24 5.82 -7.38
C LYS A 178 -34.76 6.88 -8.35
N ASP A 179 -33.93 7.78 -7.85
CA ASP A 179 -33.10 8.66 -8.67
C ASP A 179 -31.89 7.87 -9.18
N TRP A 180 -32.08 7.19 -10.31
CA TRP A 180 -31.02 6.37 -10.92
C TRP A 180 -29.84 7.21 -11.41
N ASP A 181 -30.08 8.45 -11.83
CA ASP A 181 -29.00 9.35 -12.25
C ASP A 181 -28.07 9.68 -11.08
N ALA A 182 -28.64 9.98 -9.91
CA ALA A 182 -27.87 10.19 -8.68
C ALA A 182 -27.13 8.92 -8.22
N ILE A 183 -27.79 7.76 -8.28
CA ILE A 183 -27.18 6.46 -7.90
C ILE A 183 -26.02 6.11 -8.84
N ASN A 184 -26.17 6.31 -10.15
CA ASN A 184 -25.13 6.06 -11.13
C ASN A 184 -23.96 7.04 -10.98
N LYS A 185 -24.25 8.31 -10.66
CA LYS A 185 -23.21 9.28 -10.34
C LYS A 185 -22.45 8.90 -9.07
N GLN A 186 -23.14 8.48 -8.01
CA GLN A 186 -22.52 8.02 -6.77
C GLN A 186 -21.61 6.81 -7.00
N TRP A 187 -22.05 5.86 -7.83
CA TRP A 187 -21.22 4.72 -8.23
C TRP A 187 -19.93 5.19 -8.91
N ARG A 188 -20.05 5.94 -10.01
CA ARG A 188 -18.90 6.34 -10.83
C ARG A 188 -17.96 7.29 -10.10
N GLU A 189 -18.47 8.36 -9.52
CA GLU A 189 -17.67 9.43 -8.94
C GLU A 189 -17.35 9.20 -7.45
N GLY A 190 -18.32 8.73 -6.67
CA GLY A 190 -18.15 8.44 -5.25
C GLY A 190 -17.30 7.19 -5.02
N VAL A 191 -17.83 6.01 -5.37
CA VAL A 191 -17.13 4.73 -5.18
C VAL A 191 -15.86 4.67 -6.03
N GLY A 192 -15.95 4.99 -7.33
CA GLY A 192 -14.80 4.96 -8.22
C GLY A 192 -13.72 5.98 -7.83
N GLY A 193 -14.13 7.16 -7.35
CA GLY A 193 -13.21 8.20 -6.86
C GLY A 193 -12.48 7.77 -5.59
N ALA A 194 -13.18 7.09 -4.67
CA ALA A 194 -12.55 6.46 -3.50
C ALA A 194 -11.59 5.32 -3.89
N GLN A 195 -11.94 4.51 -4.89
CA GLN A 195 -11.10 3.42 -5.40
C GLN A 195 -9.76 3.91 -5.96
N LYS A 196 -9.72 5.09 -6.61
CA LYS A 196 -8.46 5.73 -7.04
C LYS A 196 -7.52 6.09 -5.89
N GLN A 197 -8.03 6.17 -4.66
CA GLN A 197 -7.24 6.53 -3.48
C GLN A 197 -6.66 5.32 -2.74
N LEU A 198 -6.95 4.10 -3.18
CA LEU A 198 -6.53 2.91 -2.46
C LEU A 198 -4.99 2.70 -2.50
N PRO A 199 -4.37 2.29 -1.37
CA PRO A 199 -3.01 1.79 -1.37
C PRO A 199 -2.85 0.56 -2.27
N MET A 200 -1.64 0.36 -2.81
CA MET A 200 -1.39 -0.68 -3.82
C MET A 200 -1.74 -2.10 -3.37
N HIS A 201 -1.58 -2.42 -2.08
CA HIS A 201 -1.91 -3.75 -1.59
C HIS A 201 -3.41 -4.05 -1.73
N VAL A 202 -4.28 -3.07 -1.50
CA VAL A 202 -5.74 -3.21 -1.72
C VAL A 202 -6.04 -3.33 -3.22
N VAL A 203 -5.31 -2.61 -4.07
CA VAL A 203 -5.46 -2.75 -5.53
C VAL A 203 -5.12 -4.17 -5.99
N TYR A 204 -4.10 -4.80 -5.41
CA TYR A 204 -3.81 -6.22 -5.67
C TYR A 204 -4.92 -7.13 -5.19
N GLU A 205 -5.56 -6.82 -4.06
CA GLU A 205 -6.75 -7.55 -3.63
C GLU A 205 -7.83 -7.43 -4.71
N TYR A 206 -8.15 -6.23 -5.21
CA TYR A 206 -9.13 -6.08 -6.29
C TYR A 206 -8.75 -6.85 -7.55
N CYS A 207 -7.54 -6.67 -8.06
CA CYS A 207 -7.03 -7.26 -9.30
C CYS A 207 -6.66 -8.76 -9.19
N SER A 208 -6.91 -9.40 -8.05
CA SER A 208 -6.69 -10.83 -7.86
C SER A 208 -7.81 -11.68 -8.48
N ASP A 209 -7.42 -12.84 -9.02
CA ASP A 209 -8.33 -13.87 -9.54
C ASP A 209 -9.21 -14.49 -8.42
N GLU A 210 -8.77 -14.42 -7.16
CA GLU A 210 -9.48 -14.95 -5.99
C GLU A 210 -10.66 -14.05 -5.63
N PRO A 211 -11.93 -14.49 -5.65
CA PRO A 211 -13.06 -13.63 -5.30
C PRO A 211 -13.05 -13.25 -3.80
N PHE A 212 -13.66 -12.12 -3.45
CA PHE A 212 -13.84 -11.73 -2.03
C PHE A 212 -14.79 -12.64 -1.25
N TYR A 213 -15.52 -13.51 -1.94
CA TYR A 213 -16.43 -14.47 -1.35
C TYR A 213 -16.41 -15.74 -2.20
N HIS A 214 -16.36 -16.90 -1.55
CA HIS A 214 -16.70 -18.13 -2.22
C HIS A 214 -18.22 -18.15 -2.42
N ILE A 215 -18.69 -18.15 -3.67
CA ILE A 215 -20.06 -18.59 -3.95
C ILE A 215 -20.05 -20.10 -3.79
N PRO A 216 -20.78 -20.68 -2.82
CA PRO A 216 -20.95 -22.14 -2.79
C PRO A 216 -21.64 -22.56 -4.09
N GLN A 217 -21.17 -23.66 -4.68
CA GLN A 217 -21.96 -24.40 -5.67
C GLN A 217 -23.38 -24.61 -5.10
N PRO A 218 -24.43 -24.53 -5.94
CA PRO A 218 -25.81 -24.61 -5.47
C PRO A 218 -26.09 -25.84 -4.58
N PRO A 219 -27.00 -25.71 -3.59
CA PRO A 219 -28.02 -24.68 -3.50
C PRO A 219 -27.56 -23.39 -2.78
N ALA A 220 -27.93 -22.25 -3.37
CA ALA A 220 -27.60 -20.88 -2.98
C ALA A 220 -28.13 -20.43 -1.59
N SER A 221 -28.69 -21.34 -0.80
CA SER A 221 -29.30 -21.05 0.50
C SER A 221 -28.29 -20.91 1.64
N GLN A 222 -26.99 -21.07 1.39
CA GLN A 222 -25.94 -20.92 2.40
C GLN A 222 -24.72 -20.15 1.88
N LEU A 223 -24.94 -18.93 1.37
CA LEU A 223 -23.86 -17.96 1.19
C LEU A 223 -23.30 -17.59 2.58
N LYS A 224 -22.29 -18.32 3.05
CA LYS A 224 -21.50 -17.90 4.22
C LYS A 224 -20.35 -17.03 3.72
N PRO A 225 -20.12 -15.83 4.30
CA PRO A 225 -18.90 -15.07 4.06
C PRO A 225 -17.70 -15.96 4.40
N SER A 226 -16.92 -16.34 3.39
CA SER A 226 -15.65 -17.01 3.65
C SER A 226 -14.62 -15.92 3.92
N LYS A 227 -14.10 -15.86 5.15
CA LYS A 227 -12.92 -15.04 5.50
C LYS A 227 -11.60 -15.68 4.99
N GLN A 228 -11.65 -16.78 4.24
CA GLN A 228 -10.46 -17.52 3.80
C GLN A 228 -9.54 -16.71 2.87
N TRP A 229 -10.08 -15.78 2.09
CA TRP A 229 -9.26 -14.91 1.25
C TRP A 229 -8.41 -13.93 2.08
N LEU A 230 -8.85 -13.57 3.29
CA LEU A 230 -8.08 -12.73 4.22
C LEU A 230 -6.86 -13.46 4.80
N THR A 231 -6.91 -14.79 4.85
CA THR A 231 -5.82 -15.66 5.34
C THR A 231 -5.03 -16.32 4.19
N SER A 232 -5.43 -16.10 2.94
CA SER A 232 -4.79 -16.68 1.76
C SER A 232 -3.40 -16.07 1.50
N PRO A 233 -2.51 -16.79 0.79
CA PRO A 233 -1.25 -16.22 0.36
C PRO A 233 -1.49 -14.93 -0.45
N ARG A 234 -0.55 -13.99 -0.34
CA ARG A 234 -0.60 -12.68 -1.00
C ARG A 234 -1.15 -12.80 -2.44
N PRO A 235 -2.11 -11.94 -2.84
CA PRO A 235 -2.63 -11.93 -4.20
C PRO A 235 -1.51 -11.72 -5.23
N LYS A 236 -1.71 -12.23 -6.45
CA LYS A 236 -0.79 -11.96 -7.56
C LYS A 236 -0.64 -10.45 -7.73
N PRO A 237 0.57 -9.91 -7.95
CA PRO A 237 0.81 -8.47 -8.07
C PRO A 237 0.35 -7.96 -9.46
N SER A 238 -0.93 -8.09 -9.75
CA SER A 238 -1.58 -7.51 -10.93
C SER A 238 -2.17 -6.16 -10.55
N LYS A 239 -2.00 -5.18 -11.43
CA LYS A 239 -2.67 -3.86 -11.35
C LYS A 239 -3.73 -3.71 -12.43
N GLN A 240 -3.99 -4.81 -13.13
CA GLN A 240 -4.87 -4.84 -14.29
C GLN A 240 -6.22 -5.40 -13.89
N PHE A 241 -7.26 -4.78 -14.39
CA PHE A 241 -8.63 -5.27 -14.32
C PHE A 241 -9.19 -5.28 -15.74
N TYR A 242 -10.18 -6.13 -15.98
CA TYR A 242 -10.88 -6.13 -17.26
C TYR A 242 -11.96 -5.03 -17.26
N ASN A 243 -11.86 -4.06 -18.16
CA ASN A 243 -12.87 -3.03 -18.31
C ASN A 243 -13.91 -3.49 -19.33
N THR A 244 -15.14 -3.67 -18.88
CA THR A 244 -16.25 -4.15 -19.73
C THR A 244 -16.86 -3.09 -20.63
N ILE A 245 -16.60 -1.81 -20.37
CA ILE A 245 -16.98 -0.70 -21.24
C ILE A 245 -16.07 -0.70 -22.46
N THR A 246 -14.77 -0.79 -22.25
CA THR A 246 -13.75 -0.73 -23.32
C THR A 246 -13.36 -2.11 -23.87
N LYS A 247 -13.84 -3.19 -23.26
CA LYS A 247 -13.59 -4.60 -23.59
C LYS A 247 -12.12 -5.01 -23.59
N LYS A 248 -11.29 -4.38 -22.75
CA LYS A 248 -9.84 -4.66 -22.64
C LYS A 248 -9.36 -4.64 -21.19
N TYR A 249 -8.18 -5.20 -20.95
CA TYR A 249 -7.49 -5.02 -19.67
C TYR A 249 -6.91 -3.61 -19.57
N GLU A 250 -7.17 -2.95 -18.44
CA GLU A 250 -6.70 -1.60 -18.13
C GLU A 250 -5.94 -1.58 -16.81
N ASN A 251 -5.01 -0.65 -16.65
CA ASN A 251 -4.28 -0.47 -15.41
C ASN A 251 -5.03 0.46 -14.45
N TRP A 252 -5.05 0.10 -13.17
CA TRP A 252 -5.71 0.88 -12.09
C TRP A 252 -5.29 2.35 -12.08
N PHE A 253 -3.97 2.60 -12.15
CA PHE A 253 -3.36 3.93 -12.07
C PHE A 253 -2.83 4.43 -13.42
N ASP A 254 -3.49 4.06 -14.52
CA ASP A 254 -3.16 4.65 -15.82
C ASP A 254 -3.45 6.16 -15.82
N VAL A 255 -2.65 6.94 -16.55
CA VAL A 255 -2.82 8.40 -16.68
C VAL A 255 -4.17 8.71 -17.34
N ASP A 256 -4.58 7.85 -18.28
CA ASP A 256 -5.85 7.99 -19.00
C ASP A 256 -7.01 7.21 -18.34
N SER A 257 -6.78 6.64 -17.14
CA SER A 257 -7.77 5.84 -16.43
C SER A 257 -9.03 6.65 -16.10
N LYS A 258 -10.17 6.14 -16.59
CA LYS A 258 -11.50 6.70 -16.34
C LYS A 258 -12.19 6.14 -15.09
N LEU A 259 -11.49 5.34 -14.28
CA LEU A 259 -11.94 4.94 -12.95
C LEU A 259 -12.28 6.19 -12.13
N GLY A 260 -13.40 6.25 -11.41
CA GLY A 260 -13.78 7.45 -10.67
C GLY A 260 -14.35 8.59 -11.51
N VAL A 261 -14.55 8.38 -12.82
CA VAL A 261 -15.16 9.35 -13.75
C VAL A 261 -16.25 8.67 -14.55
N ASP A 262 -15.89 7.65 -15.32
CA ASP A 262 -16.82 6.93 -16.19
C ASP A 262 -17.31 5.62 -15.54
N PHE A 263 -16.56 5.07 -14.58
CA PHE A 263 -16.92 3.81 -13.92
C PHE A 263 -16.30 3.68 -12.53
N ALA A 264 -16.86 2.75 -11.76
CA ALA A 264 -16.23 2.13 -10.60
C ALA A 264 -16.17 0.62 -10.79
N LEU A 265 -15.43 -0.06 -9.92
CA LEU A 265 -15.21 -1.50 -9.99
C LEU A 265 -15.96 -2.19 -8.86
N TYR A 266 -16.48 -3.38 -9.13
CA TYR A 266 -16.78 -4.35 -8.08
C TYR A 266 -16.05 -5.66 -8.40
N LYS A 267 -15.84 -6.46 -7.37
CA LYS A 267 -15.23 -7.78 -7.50
C LYS A 267 -16.30 -8.86 -7.43
N GLY A 268 -16.66 -9.44 -8.57
CA GLY A 268 -17.68 -10.49 -8.69
C GLY A 268 -17.20 -11.75 -9.42
N SER A 269 -17.88 -12.88 -9.21
CA SER A 269 -17.69 -14.11 -9.99
C SER A 269 -18.74 -14.20 -11.11
N GLY A 270 -18.29 -14.15 -12.37
CA GLY A 270 -19.16 -14.46 -13.51
C GLY A 270 -19.20 -15.97 -13.77
N THR A 271 -20.37 -16.52 -14.08
CA THR A 271 -20.52 -17.91 -14.52
C THR A 271 -19.95 -18.09 -15.93
N GLY A 272 -18.80 -18.76 -16.07
CA GLY A 272 -18.38 -19.31 -17.38
C GLY A 272 -16.89 -19.33 -17.75
N GLY A 273 -15.95 -19.17 -16.81
CA GLY A 273 -14.51 -19.33 -17.10
C GLY A 273 -13.62 -18.81 -15.97
N PRO A 274 -12.29 -19.04 -15.99
CA PRO A 274 -11.35 -18.62 -14.93
C PRO A 274 -11.04 -17.12 -15.01
N VAL A 275 -12.07 -16.30 -15.22
CA VAL A 275 -11.98 -14.85 -15.29
C VAL A 275 -13.04 -14.32 -14.35
N SER A 276 -12.60 -13.80 -13.21
CA SER A 276 -13.40 -12.87 -12.40
C SER A 276 -13.80 -11.74 -13.33
N ASN A 277 -15.05 -11.74 -13.80
CA ASN A 277 -15.57 -10.69 -14.67
C ASN A 277 -15.66 -9.41 -13.83
N TYR A 278 -14.59 -8.63 -13.85
CA TYR A 278 -14.56 -7.22 -13.51
C TYR A 278 -15.55 -6.52 -14.40
N LEU A 279 -16.53 -5.90 -13.78
CA LEU A 279 -17.67 -5.37 -14.48
C LEU A 279 -17.69 -3.88 -14.16
N GLY A 280 -16.92 -3.11 -14.93
CA GLY A 280 -17.15 -1.66 -15.04
C GLY A 280 -18.51 -1.47 -15.69
N TRP A 281 -19.53 -1.19 -14.88
CA TRP A 281 -20.88 -0.92 -15.36
C TRP A 281 -21.13 0.57 -15.28
N GLU A 282 -21.76 1.10 -16.32
CA GLU A 282 -22.29 2.47 -16.32
C GLU A 282 -23.49 2.60 -15.36
N ASP A 283 -24.20 1.48 -15.09
CA ASP A 283 -25.46 1.46 -14.33
C ASP A 283 -25.50 0.51 -13.12
N ALA A 284 -26.12 0.97 -12.03
CA ALA A 284 -26.44 0.18 -10.84
C ALA A 284 -27.65 -0.75 -11.07
N SER A 285 -27.46 -1.86 -11.80
CA SER A 285 -28.55 -2.83 -12.03
C SER A 285 -28.92 -3.65 -10.77
N PHE A 286 -30.06 -4.35 -10.79
CA PHE A 286 -30.51 -5.24 -9.69
C PHE A 286 -29.46 -6.31 -9.30
N MET A 287 -28.70 -6.83 -10.28
CA MET A 287 -27.57 -7.73 -10.01
C MET A 287 -26.38 -7.00 -9.37
N GLY A 288 -26.19 -5.71 -9.69
CA GLY A 288 -25.21 -4.84 -9.03
C GLY A 288 -25.47 -4.65 -7.54
N ILE A 289 -26.73 -4.67 -7.08
CA ILE A 289 -27.10 -4.47 -5.67
C ILE A 289 -26.43 -5.52 -4.76
N LEU A 290 -26.56 -6.81 -5.11
CA LEU A 290 -25.97 -7.90 -4.35
C LEU A 290 -24.44 -7.82 -4.35
N LEU A 291 -23.85 -7.38 -5.46
CA LEU A 291 -22.40 -7.28 -5.62
C LEU A 291 -21.82 -6.13 -4.80
N VAL A 292 -22.46 -4.96 -4.76
CA VAL A 292 -22.02 -3.82 -3.95
C VAL A 292 -22.17 -4.11 -2.44
N ILE A 293 -23.24 -4.80 -2.02
CA ILE A 293 -23.39 -5.24 -0.62
C ILE A 293 -22.25 -6.18 -0.23
N ASN A 294 -21.96 -7.17 -1.08
CA ASN A 294 -20.86 -8.12 -0.83
C ASN A 294 -19.49 -7.43 -0.82
N GLU A 295 -19.30 -6.44 -1.69
CA GLU A 295 -18.08 -5.64 -1.73
C GLU A 295 -17.89 -4.81 -0.46
N LEU A 296 -18.95 -4.14 0.01
CA LEU A 296 -18.92 -3.39 1.27
C LEU A 296 -18.49 -4.29 2.44
N GLU A 297 -19.09 -5.47 2.56
CA GLU A 297 -18.75 -6.43 3.62
C GLU A 297 -17.33 -6.98 3.46
N ALA A 298 -16.88 -7.21 2.22
CA ALA A 298 -15.50 -7.63 1.94
C ALA A 298 -14.47 -6.58 2.35
N VAL A 299 -14.69 -5.31 2.00
CA VAL A 299 -13.78 -4.21 2.35
C VAL A 299 -13.78 -3.97 3.86
N LYS A 300 -14.94 -4.07 4.54
CA LYS A 300 -14.99 -4.07 6.01
C LYS A 300 -14.17 -5.21 6.60
N GLY A 301 -14.31 -6.42 6.07
CA GLY A 301 -13.54 -7.58 6.50
C GLY A 301 -12.03 -7.43 6.28
N LEU A 302 -11.62 -6.84 5.15
CA LEU A 302 -10.22 -6.50 4.88
C LEU A 302 -9.69 -5.51 5.92
N HIS A 303 -10.43 -4.43 6.15
CA HIS A 303 -10.06 -3.42 7.12
C HIS A 303 -9.90 -4.01 8.53
N GLU A 304 -10.87 -4.83 8.97
CA GLU A 304 -10.82 -5.54 10.26
C GLU A 304 -9.58 -6.44 10.35
N ALA A 305 -9.32 -7.25 9.31
CA ALA A 305 -8.17 -8.15 9.28
C ALA A 305 -6.84 -7.40 9.33
N ARG A 306 -6.65 -6.38 8.49
CA ARG A 306 -5.40 -5.62 8.42
C ARG A 306 -5.16 -4.83 9.71
N THR A 307 -6.21 -4.33 10.35
CA THR A 307 -6.13 -3.69 11.67
C THR A 307 -5.70 -4.67 12.75
N THR A 308 -6.28 -5.88 12.76
CA THR A 308 -5.92 -6.95 13.72
C THR A 308 -4.46 -7.37 13.55
N GLU A 309 -4.03 -7.52 12.29
CA GLU A 309 -2.66 -7.89 11.94
C GLU A 309 -1.65 -6.79 12.32
N PHE A 310 -2.03 -5.53 12.16
CA PHE A 310 -1.24 -4.39 12.64
C PHE A 310 -1.09 -4.39 14.15
N ILE A 311 -2.15 -4.70 14.91
CA ILE A 311 -2.05 -4.83 16.38
C ILE A 311 -1.11 -5.98 16.77
N HIS A 312 -1.22 -7.12 16.08
CA HIS A 312 -0.37 -8.29 16.35
C HIS A 312 1.11 -8.05 15.98
N LEU A 313 1.39 -7.17 15.00
CA LEU A 313 2.76 -6.81 14.63
C LEU A 313 3.59 -6.32 15.82
N GLU A 314 2.98 -5.67 16.81
CA GLU A 314 3.71 -5.23 18.00
C GLU A 314 4.34 -6.39 18.77
N SER A 315 3.63 -7.51 18.93
CA SER A 315 4.19 -8.69 19.60
C SER A 315 5.26 -9.36 18.74
N GLN A 316 5.04 -9.42 17.42
CA GLN A 316 6.03 -9.96 16.46
C GLN A 316 7.36 -9.20 16.50
N LEU A 317 7.33 -7.88 16.72
CA LEU A 317 8.53 -7.06 16.86
C LEU A 317 9.24 -7.29 18.22
N LYS A 318 8.50 -7.63 19.28
CA LYS A 318 9.02 -7.79 20.65
C LYS A 318 9.56 -9.20 20.93
N GLU A 319 8.85 -10.25 20.52
CA GLU A 319 9.15 -11.65 20.89
C GLU A 319 10.60 -12.08 20.57
N PRO A 320 11.15 -11.81 19.37
CA PRO A 320 12.53 -12.21 19.04
C PRO A 320 13.59 -11.49 19.88
N MET A 321 13.24 -10.34 20.48
CA MET A 321 14.14 -9.60 21.36
C MET A 321 14.27 -10.24 22.75
N ILE A 322 13.24 -11.00 23.18
CA ILE A 322 13.14 -11.59 24.53
C ILE A 322 13.64 -13.05 24.54
N ALA A 323 13.35 -13.83 23.50
CA ALA A 323 13.53 -15.29 23.48
C ALA A 323 14.97 -15.80 23.67
N ASN A 324 16.00 -14.99 23.40
CA ASN A 324 17.41 -15.41 23.51
C ASN A 324 18.11 -14.93 24.80
N ASN A 325 17.39 -14.39 25.78
CA ASN A 325 17.93 -14.07 27.11
C ASN A 325 17.81 -15.22 28.12
N GLN A 326 17.29 -16.39 27.72
CA GLN A 326 17.37 -17.60 28.54
C GLN A 326 18.71 -18.31 28.28
N PRO A 327 19.53 -18.60 29.32
CA PRO A 327 20.75 -19.37 29.14
C PRO A 327 20.41 -20.74 28.55
N GLN A 328 21.06 -21.12 27.45
CA GLN A 328 21.07 -22.51 27.00
C GLN A 328 21.76 -23.36 28.07
N THR A 329 20.99 -23.99 28.94
CA THR A 329 21.49 -25.02 29.85
C THR A 329 21.88 -26.22 28.99
N SER A 330 23.14 -26.25 28.57
CA SER A 330 23.74 -27.40 27.91
C SER A 330 23.86 -28.51 28.95
N LEU A 331 22.94 -29.49 28.91
CA LEU A 331 23.04 -30.74 29.64
C LEU A 331 24.20 -31.55 29.04
N ILE A 332 25.40 -31.36 29.61
CA ILE A 332 26.53 -32.26 29.43
C ILE A 332 26.19 -33.53 30.22
N TYR A 333 25.78 -34.59 29.51
CA TYR A 333 25.79 -35.94 30.07
C TYR A 333 27.26 -36.38 30.23
N LEU A 334 27.77 -36.33 31.46
CA LEU A 334 28.97 -37.07 31.83
C LEU A 334 28.59 -38.56 31.91
N MET A 335 29.03 -39.34 30.91
CA MET A 335 29.19 -40.78 31.08
C MET A 335 30.41 -41.03 31.97
N SER A 336 30.18 -41.57 33.16
CA SER A 336 31.23 -42.17 33.98
C SER A 336 31.23 -43.67 33.76
N PHE A 337 32.42 -44.19 33.46
CA PHE A 337 32.79 -45.61 33.44
C PHE A 337 32.73 -46.24 34.84
#